data_AF-A0A2P2I803-F1
#
_entry.id   AF-A0A2P2I803-F1
#
_cell.length_a   1.000
_cell.length_b   1.000
_cell.length_c   1.000
_cell.angle_alpha   90.00
_cell.angle_beta   90.00
_cell.angle_gamma   90.00
#
_symmetry.space_group_name_H-M   'P 1'
#
loop_
_entity.id
_entity.type
_entity.pdbx_description
1 polymer ?
#
loop_
_entity_poly.entity_id
_entity_poly.type
_entity_poly.pdbx_seq_one_letter_code
_entity_poly.pdbx_strand_id
1 'polypeptide(L)'
;ADDYELQNWSLTPHLHALLLASKTSRRNSNSCCPHLFERAALTWWNPRFDSEILEDEYCRSSLPTRRLRLRYCLGYTILACCVWILYWLCTQAPHRITTVTVAAAVALVMIVAFTFTLLKSYQKYQLVLSVVVSVVLLSASLLPYGLYNIGLEMCTDLSPTAMMAINVQVLVMVYTLVPLSLHIAVLLCFTHSLLCELMNAVLTNDSAPNLVTVRVLMHVATHIIAAHIMLMTQVRMRGTFLSMGRSLLVRRELEKEKAVKEAMIHSVMPPKVAHWLLYATEDDDKEGGAGRRMSSQRTSNTAGDLRVMVFRPFNMNNMDNVSILFADIVGFTRMSSNKTAEQLVGLLNDLFGRFDDLCTIHGCEKISTLGDCYYAVSGCPTPRTDHAECCVNMGLSMITAIAQFDADRNENVKMRVGVHTGSILCGIVGTKCFKFDVWSNDVTFANQLESSGKPGHVHISQATLSFLQEDAYEMTQGDDIHGYKTYFITSHTSDPDNDCYPPDFSEARGAEPGECEKKASSLPNMLDCSGFTEPGDCAGPAATAAVGGATGGSMRGGAGHNSREKREKTGWGSGRVGGSG
;
A
#
# COMPACT_ATOMS: atom_id res chain seq x y z
N ALA A 1 12.72 1.79 9.01
CA ALA A 1 12.45 3.24 8.97
C ALA A 1 11.72 3.65 7.69
N ASP A 2 11.78 2.84 6.62
CA ASP A 2 11.17 3.17 5.31
C ASP A 2 9.65 2.87 5.19
N ASP A 3 9.06 2.02 6.04
CA ASP A 3 7.61 1.75 5.98
C ASP A 3 6.72 2.82 6.64
N TYR A 4 7.27 3.63 7.54
CA TYR A 4 6.51 4.68 8.23
C TYR A 4 6.29 5.95 7.37
N GLU A 5 7.07 6.16 6.30
CA GLU A 5 6.89 7.33 5.42
C GLU A 5 5.86 7.11 4.30
N LEU A 6 5.57 5.87 3.92
CA LEU A 6 4.56 5.54 2.91
C LEU A 6 3.12 5.63 3.44
N GLN A 7 2.92 5.43 4.74
CA GLN A 7 1.58 5.43 5.35
C GLN A 7 0.97 6.83 5.53
N ASN A 8 1.78 7.89 5.39
CA ASN A 8 1.32 9.29 5.51
C ASN A 8 0.90 9.95 4.18
N TRP A 9 0.94 9.22 3.07
CA TRP A 9 0.31 9.67 1.81
C TRP A 9 -1.16 9.23 1.79
N SER A 10 -1.92 9.59 2.83
CA SER A 10 -3.36 9.68 2.70
C SER A 10 -3.65 10.88 1.79
N LEU A 11 -3.54 10.65 0.48
CA LEU A 11 -4.06 11.60 -0.50
C LEU A 11 -5.47 11.93 -0.06
N THR A 12 -5.70 13.19 0.30
CA THR A 12 -7.03 13.65 0.67
C THR A 12 -8.00 13.26 -0.46
N PRO A 13 -9.23 12.85 -0.16
CA PRO A 13 -10.19 12.38 -1.18
C PRO A 13 -10.37 13.39 -2.32
N HIS A 14 -10.16 14.68 -2.04
CA HIS A 14 -10.14 15.76 -3.03
C HIS A 14 -8.92 15.73 -3.97
N LEU A 15 -7.73 15.39 -3.48
CA LEU A 15 -6.53 15.22 -4.30
C LEU A 15 -6.62 13.98 -5.20
N HIS A 16 -7.23 12.90 -4.70
CA HIS A 16 -7.52 11.70 -5.47
C HIS A 16 -8.42 12.02 -6.69
N ALA A 17 -9.53 12.72 -6.45
CA ALA A 17 -10.44 13.16 -7.52
C ALA A 17 -9.74 14.11 -8.52
N LEU A 18 -8.86 14.99 -8.04
CA LEU A 18 -8.09 15.88 -8.90
C LEU A 18 -7.09 15.12 -9.77
N LEU A 19 -6.32 14.17 -9.22
CA LEU A 19 -5.33 13.42 -10.01
C LEU A 19 -5.98 12.52 -11.08
N LEU A 20 -7.15 11.95 -10.76
CA LEU A 20 -7.96 11.12 -11.66
C LEU A 20 -8.74 11.93 -12.70
N ALA A 21 -9.06 13.19 -12.41
CA ALA A 21 -9.67 14.09 -13.37
C ALA A 21 -8.67 14.38 -14.49
N SER A 22 -8.62 13.51 -15.50
CA SER A 22 -8.12 13.85 -16.82
C SER A 22 -8.99 14.99 -17.34
N LYS A 23 -8.39 16.08 -17.84
CA LYS A 23 -9.13 16.96 -18.73
C LYS A 23 -9.37 16.17 -20.02
N THR A 24 -10.44 15.40 -20.08
CA THR A 24 -11.12 15.01 -21.33
C THR A 24 -11.76 16.20 -22.03
N SER A 25 -11.55 17.43 -21.54
CA SER A 25 -11.80 18.62 -22.30
C SER A 25 -10.54 18.99 -23.09
N ARG A 26 -10.52 18.60 -24.37
CA ARG A 26 -10.02 19.48 -25.44
C ARG A 26 -10.76 20.81 -25.30
N ARG A 27 -10.33 21.66 -24.36
CA ARG A 27 -10.80 23.04 -24.30
C ARG A 27 -10.12 23.67 -25.50
N ASN A 28 -10.88 23.86 -26.58
CA ASN A 28 -10.52 24.75 -27.69
C ASN A 28 -10.18 26.11 -27.08
N SER A 29 -8.92 26.33 -26.74
CA SER A 29 -8.41 27.63 -26.37
C SER A 29 -7.70 28.16 -27.60
N ASN A 30 -8.37 29.08 -28.29
CA ASN A 30 -7.79 29.98 -29.29
C ASN A 30 -6.76 30.92 -28.62
N SER A 31 -5.79 30.38 -27.88
CA SER A 31 -4.70 31.13 -27.27
C SER A 31 -3.44 30.89 -28.10
N CYS A 32 -2.84 31.98 -28.58
CA CYS A 32 -1.64 32.03 -29.43
C CYS A 32 -0.38 31.35 -28.81
N CYS A 33 -0.41 31.00 -27.53
CA CYS A 33 0.73 30.46 -26.80
C CYS A 33 0.50 28.99 -26.38
N PRO A 34 1.51 28.11 -26.54
CA PRO A 34 1.42 26.71 -26.13
C PRO A 34 1.31 26.56 -24.60
N HIS A 35 0.57 25.54 -24.15
CA HIS A 35 0.53 25.16 -22.74
C HIS A 35 1.91 24.67 -22.28
N LEU A 36 2.45 25.25 -21.20
CA LEU A 36 3.78 24.92 -20.69
C LEU A 36 3.87 23.51 -20.09
N PHE A 37 2.81 23.06 -19.38
CA PHE A 37 2.68 21.69 -18.85
C PHE A 37 1.20 21.34 -18.64
N GLU A 38 0.93 20.05 -18.41
CA GLU A 38 -0.42 19.56 -18.17
C GLU A 38 -1.04 20.19 -16.91
N ARG A 39 -2.27 20.71 -17.02
CA ARG A 39 -2.96 21.49 -15.97
C ARG A 39 -2.28 22.80 -15.56
N ALA A 40 -1.45 23.39 -16.43
CA ALA A 40 -0.92 24.73 -16.20
C ALA A 40 -2.03 25.81 -16.21
N ALA A 41 -1.90 26.79 -15.32
CA ALA A 41 -2.64 28.05 -15.38
C ALA A 41 -2.31 28.81 -16.67
N LEU A 42 -3.23 29.68 -17.12
CA LEU A 42 -3.10 30.44 -18.37
C LEU A 42 -1.97 31.50 -18.34
N THR A 43 -1.37 31.77 -17.18
CA THR A 43 -0.31 32.76 -17.01
C THR A 43 1.08 32.17 -17.26
N TRP A 44 1.65 32.40 -18.45
CA TRP A 44 3.00 31.94 -18.83
C TRP A 44 4.13 32.45 -17.94
N TRP A 45 3.96 33.69 -17.51
CA TRP A 45 4.81 34.47 -16.62
C TRP A 45 4.85 33.96 -15.17
N ASN A 46 3.88 33.15 -14.75
CA ASN A 46 3.79 32.57 -13.42
C ASN A 46 3.29 31.13 -13.53
N PRO A 47 4.19 30.17 -13.85
CA PRO A 47 3.79 28.78 -14.04
C PRO A 47 3.29 28.22 -12.71
N ARG A 48 2.00 27.89 -12.65
CA ARG A 48 1.30 27.27 -11.50
C ARG A 48 0.28 26.26 -12.02
N PHE A 49 -0.15 25.35 -11.17
CA PHE A 49 -1.31 24.49 -11.46
C PHE A 49 -2.61 25.30 -11.53
N ASP A 50 -3.61 24.74 -12.22
CA ASP A 50 -4.95 25.30 -12.34
C ASP A 50 -5.79 25.21 -11.04
N SER A 51 -5.37 24.37 -10.10
CA SER A 51 -5.99 24.19 -8.78
C SER A 51 -5.07 24.65 -7.65
N GLU A 52 -5.59 25.46 -6.73
CA GLU A 52 -4.84 25.93 -5.56
C GLU A 52 -4.46 24.78 -4.62
N ILE A 53 -5.32 23.77 -4.49
CA ILE A 53 -5.06 22.59 -3.65
C ILE A 53 -3.86 21.81 -4.20
N LEU A 54 -3.80 21.64 -5.52
CA LEU A 54 -2.71 20.92 -6.17
C LEU A 54 -1.38 21.71 -6.09
N GLU A 55 -1.45 23.04 -6.17
CA GLU A 55 -0.29 23.90 -6.01
C GLU A 55 0.22 23.93 -4.56
N ASP A 56 -0.66 23.90 -3.55
CA ASP A 56 -0.23 23.84 -2.14
C ASP A 56 0.47 22.51 -1.82
N GLU A 57 -0.07 21.39 -2.29
CA GLU A 57 0.56 20.07 -2.14
C GLU A 57 1.88 19.95 -2.92
N TYR A 58 1.95 20.52 -4.12
CA TYR A 58 3.21 20.66 -4.84
C TYR A 58 4.21 21.53 -4.07
N CYS A 59 3.77 22.65 -3.50
CA CYS A 59 4.64 23.52 -2.72
C CYS A 59 5.22 22.78 -1.52
N ARG A 60 4.40 22.04 -0.77
CA ARG A 60 4.82 21.23 0.39
C ARG A 60 5.79 20.11 -0.01
N SER A 61 5.46 19.34 -1.03
CA SER A 61 6.30 18.21 -1.50
C SER A 61 7.62 18.66 -2.13
N SER A 62 7.66 19.84 -2.76
CA SER A 62 8.87 20.40 -3.37
C SER A 62 9.78 21.17 -2.41
N LEU A 63 9.34 21.46 -1.17
CA LEU A 63 10.15 22.10 -0.13
C LEU A 63 11.55 21.49 0.05
N PRO A 64 11.72 20.16 0.25
CA PRO A 64 13.04 19.56 0.45
C PRO A 64 13.96 19.78 -0.75
N THR A 65 13.46 19.62 -1.98
CA THR A 65 14.23 19.85 -3.20
C THR A 65 14.65 21.32 -3.34
N ARG A 66 13.74 22.26 -3.06
CA ARG A 66 14.04 23.71 -3.09
C ARG A 66 15.05 24.11 -2.02
N ARG A 67 14.94 23.55 -0.81
CA ARG A 67 15.88 23.73 0.30
C ARG A 67 17.27 23.21 -0.06
N LEU A 68 17.33 22.04 -0.70
CA LEU A 68 18.59 21.43 -1.12
C LEU A 68 19.30 22.26 -2.20
N ARG A 69 18.58 22.74 -3.22
CA ARG A 69 19.14 23.66 -4.24
C ARG A 69 19.69 24.94 -3.63
N LEU A 70 18.96 25.53 -2.69
CA LEU A 70 19.44 26.72 -1.97
C LEU A 70 20.70 26.41 -1.16
N ARG A 71 20.79 25.25 -0.49
CA ARG A 71 22.01 24.84 0.22
C ARG A 71 23.20 24.63 -0.71
N TYR A 72 22.99 24.08 -1.90
CA TYR A 72 24.06 23.99 -2.90
C TYR A 72 24.52 25.39 -3.37
N CYS A 73 23.59 26.33 -3.56
CA CYS A 73 23.93 27.73 -3.84
C CYS A 73 24.81 28.32 -2.73
N LEU A 74 24.38 28.20 -1.48
CA LEU A 74 25.09 28.73 -0.32
C LEU A 74 26.48 28.06 -0.18
N GLY A 75 26.55 26.74 -0.30
CA GLY A 75 27.82 25.99 -0.25
C GLY A 75 28.78 26.41 -1.35
N TYR A 76 28.30 26.55 -2.59
CA TYR A 76 29.10 27.03 -3.72
C TYR A 76 29.63 28.44 -3.47
N THR A 77 28.81 29.35 -2.93
CA THR A 77 29.25 30.72 -2.64
C THR A 77 30.26 30.80 -1.52
N ILE A 78 30.15 29.97 -0.48
CA ILE A 78 31.13 29.88 0.60
C ILE A 78 32.46 29.39 0.02
N LEU A 79 32.43 28.35 -0.82
CA LEU A 79 33.63 27.84 -1.50
C LEU A 79 34.26 28.91 -2.42
N ALA A 80 33.45 29.64 -3.19
CA ALA A 80 33.94 30.75 -4.01
C ALA A 80 34.61 31.84 -3.14
N CYS A 81 34.01 32.21 -2.00
CA CYS A 81 34.62 33.16 -1.08
C CYS A 81 35.96 32.65 -0.53
N CYS A 82 36.08 31.38 -0.17
CA CYS A 82 37.34 30.78 0.27
C CYS A 82 38.42 30.85 -0.81
N VAL A 83 38.07 30.57 -2.07
CA VAL A 83 39.01 30.68 -3.21
C VAL A 83 39.46 32.13 -3.41
N TRP A 84 38.53 33.09 -3.32
CA TRP A 84 38.85 34.52 -3.43
C TRP A 84 39.74 35.01 -2.28
N ILE A 85 39.46 34.57 -1.05
CA ILE A 85 40.30 34.86 0.12
C ILE A 85 41.72 34.33 -0.13
N LEU A 86 41.85 33.07 -0.55
CA LEU A 86 43.16 32.47 -0.84
C LEU A 86 43.91 33.23 -1.95
N TYR A 87 43.22 33.59 -3.04
CA TYR A 87 43.79 34.35 -4.15
C TYR A 87 44.40 35.68 -3.69
N TRP A 88 43.64 36.46 -2.89
CA TRP A 88 44.10 37.76 -2.38
C TRP A 88 45.11 37.65 -1.22
N LEU A 89 45.16 36.52 -0.50
CA LEU A 89 46.23 36.25 0.47
C LEU A 89 47.55 35.96 -0.24
N CYS A 90 47.52 35.20 -1.33
CA CYS A 90 48.71 34.83 -2.09
C CYS A 90 49.25 35.97 -2.96
N THR A 91 48.37 36.80 -3.53
CA THR A 91 48.76 37.97 -4.33
C THR A 91 49.02 39.17 -3.41
N GLN A 92 50.26 39.67 -3.37
CA GLN A 92 50.64 40.80 -2.51
C GLN A 92 50.18 42.16 -3.06
N ALA A 93 48.86 42.33 -3.24
CA ALA A 93 48.25 43.56 -3.74
C ALA A 93 48.14 44.65 -2.65
N PRO A 94 48.17 45.95 -3.01
CA PRO A 94 48.23 47.08 -2.07
C PRO A 94 46.99 47.20 -1.15
N HIS A 95 45.92 46.43 -1.39
CA HIS A 95 44.67 46.49 -0.64
C HIS A 95 44.10 45.14 -0.19
N ARG A 96 44.94 44.11 -0.12
CA ARG A 96 44.57 42.72 0.24
C ARG A 96 43.71 42.57 1.51
N ILE A 97 43.92 43.40 2.53
CA ILE A 97 43.21 43.26 3.82
C ILE A 97 41.72 43.56 3.64
N THR A 98 41.38 44.56 2.83
CA THR A 98 39.99 45.00 2.63
C THR A 98 39.17 44.03 1.76
N THR A 99 39.77 43.46 0.72
CA THR A 99 39.09 42.48 -0.15
C THR A 99 38.85 41.16 0.58
N VAL A 100 39.81 40.76 1.43
CA VAL A 100 39.68 39.59 2.30
C VAL A 100 38.62 39.81 3.37
N THR A 101 38.55 40.99 4.01
CA THR A 101 37.51 41.27 5.02
C THR A 101 36.11 41.28 4.41
N VAL A 102 35.94 41.84 3.21
CA VAL A 102 34.69 41.78 2.45
C VAL A 102 34.30 40.34 2.14
N ALA A 103 35.21 39.54 1.56
CA ALA A 103 34.93 38.15 1.22
C ALA A 103 34.61 37.30 2.45
N ALA A 104 35.29 37.54 3.57
CA ALA A 104 35.00 36.90 4.85
C ALA A 104 33.63 37.31 5.42
N ALA A 105 33.24 38.59 5.29
CA ALA A 105 31.93 39.06 5.72
C ALA A 105 30.80 38.42 4.90
N VAL A 106 30.96 38.33 3.58
CA VAL A 106 29.99 37.64 2.70
C VAL A 106 29.92 36.15 3.07
N ALA A 107 31.06 35.47 3.25
CA ALA A 107 31.08 34.08 3.68
C ALA A 107 30.35 33.86 5.01
N LEU A 108 30.55 34.75 6.00
CA LEU A 108 29.87 34.68 7.29
C LEU A 108 28.35 34.82 7.16
N VAL A 109 27.87 35.78 6.35
CA VAL A 109 26.42 35.93 6.06
C VAL A 109 25.85 34.67 5.40
N MET A 110 26.60 34.06 4.48
CA MET A 110 26.17 32.84 3.79
C MET A 110 26.18 31.61 4.72
N ILE A 111 27.11 31.53 5.67
CA ILE A 111 27.12 30.50 6.72
C ILE A 111 25.90 30.65 7.65
N VAL A 112 25.56 31.88 8.06
CA VAL A 112 24.35 32.13 8.87
C VAL A 112 23.09 31.77 8.09
N ALA A 113 23.02 32.11 6.79
CA ALA A 113 21.91 31.69 5.95
C ALA A 113 21.84 30.15 5.84
N PHE A 114 22.99 29.47 5.73
CA PHE A 114 23.08 28.01 5.64
C PHE A 114 22.59 27.34 6.92
N THR A 115 23.01 27.81 8.09
CA THR A 115 22.56 27.29 9.38
C THR A 115 21.07 27.57 9.60
N PHE A 116 20.57 28.74 9.19
CA PHE A 116 19.14 29.04 9.22
C PHE A 116 18.33 28.07 8.35
N THR A 117 18.88 27.61 7.21
CA THR A 117 18.21 26.57 6.41
C THR A 117 18.08 25.24 7.15
N LEU A 118 18.79 24.98 8.25
CA LEU A 118 18.65 23.73 9.04
C LEU A 118 17.47 23.78 10.01
N LEU A 119 17.01 24.98 10.37
CA LEU A 119 15.94 25.19 11.35
C LEU A 119 14.54 24.87 10.78
N LYS A 120 13.63 24.44 11.66
CA LYS A 120 12.21 24.20 11.30
C LYS A 120 11.51 25.49 10.83
N SER A 121 11.91 26.64 11.36
CA SER A 121 11.38 27.97 11.00
C SER A 121 11.59 28.34 9.52
N TYR A 122 12.47 27.65 8.80
CA TYR A 122 12.72 27.87 7.37
C TYR A 122 11.44 27.75 6.52
N GLN A 123 10.51 26.85 6.87
CA GLN A 123 9.28 26.63 6.10
C GLN A 123 8.44 27.91 5.94
N LYS A 124 8.40 28.76 6.97
CA LYS A 124 7.63 30.02 6.94
C LYS A 124 8.36 31.14 6.21
N TYR A 125 9.69 31.19 6.30
CA TYR A 125 10.50 32.31 5.81
C TYR A 125 11.30 32.01 4.53
N GLN A 126 11.00 30.91 3.84
CA GLN A 126 11.74 30.46 2.66
C GLN A 126 11.86 31.53 1.56
N LEU A 127 10.74 32.18 1.19
CA LEU A 127 10.74 33.19 0.12
C LEU A 127 11.57 34.40 0.53
N VAL A 128 11.38 34.88 1.77
CA VAL A 128 12.11 36.03 2.33
C VAL A 128 13.61 35.75 2.34
N LEU A 129 14.03 34.59 2.84
CA LEU A 129 15.44 34.20 2.84
C LEU A 129 16.02 34.12 1.43
N SER A 130 15.27 33.57 0.47
CA SER A 130 15.74 33.46 -0.93
C SER A 130 15.94 34.85 -1.56
N VAL A 131 15.05 35.81 -1.29
CA VAL A 131 15.20 37.20 -1.75
C VAL A 131 16.39 37.88 -1.08
N VAL A 132 16.54 37.72 0.25
CA VAL A 132 17.68 38.31 1.00
C VAL A 132 19.01 37.77 0.48
N VAL A 133 19.13 36.45 0.28
CA VAL A 133 20.34 35.82 -0.28
C VAL A 133 20.64 36.35 -1.68
N SER A 134 19.65 36.48 -2.56
CA SER A 134 19.84 37.07 -3.89
C SER A 134 20.31 38.52 -3.82
N VAL A 135 19.72 39.36 -2.96
CA VAL A 135 20.14 40.76 -2.80
C VAL A 135 21.57 40.85 -2.27
N VAL A 136 21.94 40.03 -1.28
CA VAL A 136 23.30 39.97 -0.73
C VAL A 136 24.30 39.60 -1.83
N LEU A 137 24.00 38.57 -2.62
CA LEU A 137 24.86 38.13 -3.73
C LEU A 137 25.04 39.21 -4.81
N LEU A 138 23.95 39.84 -5.25
CA LEU A 138 23.99 40.90 -6.26
C LEU A 138 24.70 42.16 -5.73
N SER A 139 24.52 42.48 -4.44
CA SER A 139 25.22 43.61 -3.80
C SER A 139 26.72 43.35 -3.63
N ALA A 140 27.12 42.11 -3.29
CA ALA A 140 28.52 41.73 -3.16
C ALA A 140 29.28 41.87 -4.49
N SER A 141 28.65 41.57 -5.64
CA SER A 141 29.23 41.81 -6.96
C SER A 141 29.38 43.29 -7.34
N LEU A 142 28.58 44.20 -6.73
CA LEU A 142 28.63 45.63 -7.00
C LEU A 142 29.65 46.39 -6.12
N LEU A 143 30.00 45.81 -4.97
CA LEU A 143 30.88 46.44 -3.99
C LEU A 143 32.23 46.92 -4.54
N PRO A 144 32.93 46.18 -5.46
CA PRO A 144 34.18 46.66 -6.06
C PRO A 144 34.03 48.00 -6.79
N TYR A 145 32.92 48.22 -7.49
CA TYR A 145 32.64 49.48 -8.20
C TYR A 145 32.32 50.63 -7.24
N GLY A 146 31.61 50.34 -6.14
CA GLY A 146 31.24 51.34 -5.14
C GLY A 146 32.44 51.85 -4.34
N LEU A 147 33.36 50.96 -3.95
CA LEU A 147 34.55 51.32 -3.20
C LEU A 147 35.52 52.21 -4.01
N TYR A 148 35.61 51.98 -5.33
CA TYR A 148 36.37 52.85 -6.22
C TYR A 148 35.86 54.30 -6.21
N ASN A 149 34.54 54.50 -6.29
CA ASN A 149 33.94 55.84 -6.31
C ASN A 149 34.19 56.64 -5.02
N ILE A 150 34.49 55.97 -3.90
CA ILE A 150 34.75 56.59 -2.60
C ILE A 150 36.26 56.94 -2.44
N GLY A 151 37.08 56.73 -3.48
CA GLY A 151 38.51 57.06 -3.46
C GLY A 151 39.38 56.03 -2.75
N LEU A 152 38.83 54.86 -2.39
CA LEU A 152 39.63 53.69 -2.05
C LEU A 152 39.95 52.96 -3.37
N GLU A 153 41.18 53.08 -3.86
CA GLU A 153 41.68 52.48 -5.12
C GLU A 153 41.81 50.94 -5.04
N MET A 154 40.77 50.25 -4.55
CA MET A 154 40.75 48.82 -4.25
C MET A 154 40.85 47.90 -5.49
N CYS A 155 40.65 48.43 -6.70
CA CYS A 155 40.34 47.61 -7.88
C CYS A 155 40.89 48.14 -9.22
N THR A 156 41.94 48.96 -9.22
CA THR A 156 42.60 49.37 -10.47
C THR A 156 43.25 48.21 -11.24
N ASP A 157 43.40 47.05 -10.59
CA ASP A 157 44.15 45.90 -11.13
C ASP A 157 43.26 44.82 -11.76
N LEU A 158 41.94 44.89 -11.61
CA LEU A 158 41.04 43.84 -12.11
C LEU A 158 40.56 44.16 -13.53
N SER A 159 40.84 43.25 -14.47
CA SER A 159 40.41 43.39 -15.87
C SER A 159 38.87 43.54 -15.98
N PRO A 160 38.35 44.38 -16.91
CA PRO A 160 36.91 44.46 -17.22
C PRO A 160 36.28 43.09 -17.53
N THR A 161 37.07 42.17 -18.10
CA THR A 161 36.66 40.79 -18.38
C THR A 161 36.37 40.00 -17.09
N ALA A 162 37.19 40.18 -16.05
CA ALA A 162 37.00 39.51 -14.77
C ALA A 162 35.78 40.05 -14.02
N MET A 163 35.54 41.36 -14.09
CA MET A 163 34.33 41.97 -13.51
C MET A 163 33.05 41.47 -14.21
N MET A 164 33.08 41.34 -15.54
CA MET A 164 31.98 40.77 -16.32
C MET A 164 31.74 39.29 -15.96
N ALA A 165 32.82 38.50 -15.78
CA ALA A 165 32.71 37.10 -15.40
C ALA A 165 32.03 36.91 -14.04
N ILE A 166 32.36 37.73 -13.04
CA ILE A 166 31.72 37.71 -11.71
C ILE A 166 30.22 38.03 -11.84
N ASN A 167 29.87 39.05 -12.62
CA ASN A 167 28.47 39.43 -12.83
C ASN A 167 27.66 38.31 -13.52
N VAL A 168 28.21 37.67 -14.55
CA VAL A 168 27.56 36.53 -15.22
C VAL A 168 27.41 35.34 -14.26
N GLN A 169 28.42 35.05 -13.45
CA GLN A 169 28.38 33.97 -12.46
C GLN A 169 27.24 34.19 -11.44
N VAL A 170 27.13 35.39 -10.87
CA VAL A 170 26.08 35.72 -9.90
C VAL A 170 24.69 35.68 -10.55
N LEU A 171 24.53 36.20 -11.77
CA LEU A 171 23.27 36.15 -12.51
C LEU A 171 22.79 34.71 -12.73
N VAL A 172 23.65 33.85 -13.30
CA VAL A 172 23.31 32.44 -13.57
C VAL A 172 22.97 31.72 -12.28
N MET A 173 23.70 31.98 -11.19
CA MET A 173 23.46 31.37 -9.89
C MET A 173 22.10 31.74 -9.30
N VAL A 174 21.70 33.02 -9.39
CA VAL A 174 20.39 33.50 -8.91
C VAL A 174 19.24 32.87 -9.70
N TYR A 175 19.35 32.76 -11.03
CA TYR A 175 18.31 32.15 -11.86
C TYR A 175 18.17 30.63 -11.71
N THR A 176 19.29 29.91 -11.48
CA THR A 176 19.30 28.44 -11.53
C THR A 176 19.17 27.78 -10.16
N LEU A 177 19.84 28.30 -9.14
CA LEU A 177 19.94 27.65 -7.82
C LEU A 177 19.02 28.26 -6.77
N VAL A 178 18.73 29.55 -6.86
CA VAL A 178 17.86 30.22 -5.88
C VAL A 178 16.39 30.00 -6.25
N PRO A 179 15.57 29.44 -5.35
CA PRO A 179 14.20 29.03 -5.67
C PRO A 179 13.20 30.20 -5.61
N LEU A 180 13.38 31.20 -6.48
CA LEU A 180 12.50 32.36 -6.65
C LEU A 180 11.37 32.10 -7.65
N SER A 181 10.34 32.96 -7.63
CA SER A 181 9.38 33.06 -8.73
C SER A 181 10.04 33.75 -9.93
N LEU A 182 9.60 33.40 -11.16
CA LEU A 182 10.19 33.89 -12.40
C LEU A 182 10.26 35.43 -12.44
N HIS A 183 9.17 36.09 -12.05
CA HIS A 183 9.07 37.56 -12.01
C HIS A 183 10.05 38.22 -11.08
N ILE A 184 10.15 37.71 -9.84
CA ILE A 184 11.02 38.31 -8.82
C ILE A 184 12.48 38.15 -9.24
N ALA A 185 12.85 36.97 -9.78
CA ALA A 185 14.19 36.74 -10.30
C ALA A 185 14.54 37.67 -11.46
N VAL A 186 13.63 37.80 -12.45
CA VAL A 186 13.85 38.68 -13.61
C VAL A 186 14.00 40.14 -13.20
N LEU A 187 13.15 40.64 -12.29
CA LEU A 187 13.25 42.01 -11.76
C LEU A 187 14.57 42.27 -11.02
N LEU A 188 14.95 41.40 -10.08
CA LEU A 188 16.19 41.55 -9.30
C LEU A 188 17.43 41.49 -10.20
N CYS A 189 17.48 40.55 -11.13
CA CYS A 189 18.62 40.40 -12.03
C CYS A 189 18.71 41.53 -13.06
N PHE A 190 17.60 41.98 -13.63
CA PHE A 190 17.59 43.07 -14.60
C PHE A 190 18.02 44.40 -13.95
N THR A 191 17.51 44.71 -12.75
CA THR A 191 17.92 45.90 -12.00
C THR A 191 19.40 45.87 -11.64
N HIS A 192 19.95 44.71 -11.28
CA HIS A 192 21.38 44.54 -11.05
C HIS A 192 22.21 44.78 -12.32
N SER A 193 21.82 44.22 -13.47
CA SER A 193 22.54 44.43 -14.73
C SER A 193 22.56 45.90 -15.18
N LEU A 194 21.45 46.63 -14.98
CA LEU A 194 21.42 48.08 -15.21
C LEU A 194 22.36 48.84 -14.28
N LEU A 195 22.37 48.47 -12.99
CA LEU A 195 23.23 49.11 -11.99
C LEU A 195 24.73 48.82 -12.25
N CYS A 196 25.06 47.61 -12.67
CA CYS A 196 26.42 47.25 -13.09
C CYS A 196 26.90 48.11 -14.26
N GLU A 197 26.10 48.26 -15.32
CA GLU A 197 26.51 49.08 -16.47
C GLU A 197 26.61 50.56 -16.12
N LEU A 198 25.70 51.08 -15.27
CA LEU A 198 25.75 52.46 -14.78
C LEU A 198 27.03 52.74 -13.98
N MET A 199 27.37 51.85 -13.03
CA MET A 199 28.59 51.99 -12.22
C MET A 199 29.86 51.87 -13.07
N ASN A 200 29.83 51.01 -14.08
CA ASN A 200 30.94 50.82 -14.99
C ASN A 200 31.16 52.04 -15.91
N ALA A 201 30.08 52.66 -16.38
CA ALA A 201 30.13 53.90 -17.16
C ALA A 201 30.74 55.07 -16.37
N VAL A 202 30.42 55.19 -15.07
CA VAL A 202 31.01 56.19 -14.16
C VAL A 202 32.50 55.92 -13.93
N LEU A 203 32.88 54.65 -13.78
CA LEU A 203 34.24 54.21 -13.46
C LEU A 203 35.25 54.44 -14.59
N THR A 204 34.92 53.97 -15.80
CA THR A 204 35.91 53.92 -16.90
C THR A 204 35.93 55.19 -17.75
N ASN A 205 34.90 56.06 -17.64
CA ASN A 205 34.68 57.24 -18.51
C ASN A 205 34.93 56.94 -20.01
N ASP A 206 34.78 55.66 -20.38
CA ASP A 206 35.18 55.12 -21.67
C ASP A 206 33.99 55.29 -22.61
N SER A 207 34.08 56.35 -23.42
CA SER A 207 33.01 56.78 -24.32
C SER A 207 32.94 55.96 -25.62
N ALA A 208 33.73 54.88 -25.73
CA ALA A 208 33.72 54.00 -26.90
C ALA A 208 32.39 53.22 -26.98
N PRO A 209 31.46 53.58 -27.89
CA PRO A 209 30.11 53.01 -27.92
C PRO A 209 30.12 51.51 -28.26
N ASN A 210 31.16 51.04 -28.95
CA ASN A 210 31.30 49.65 -29.36
C ASN A 210 31.47 48.70 -28.16
N LEU A 211 32.23 49.10 -27.14
CA LEU A 211 32.51 48.25 -25.99
C LEU A 211 31.27 48.13 -25.07
N VAL A 212 30.58 49.24 -24.83
CA VAL A 212 29.30 49.30 -24.11
C VAL A 212 28.27 48.39 -24.80
N THR A 213 28.18 48.46 -26.13
CA THR A 213 27.24 47.65 -26.92
C THR A 213 27.49 46.15 -26.73
N VAL A 214 28.75 45.70 -26.73
CA VAL A 214 29.10 44.29 -26.51
C VAL A 214 28.74 43.84 -25.09
N ARG A 215 28.99 44.66 -24.06
CA ARG A 215 28.65 44.33 -22.66
C ARG A 215 27.14 44.20 -22.45
N VAL A 216 26.36 45.12 -23.00
CA VAL A 216 24.89 45.07 -22.94
C VAL A 216 24.37 43.81 -23.65
N LEU A 217 24.91 43.50 -24.84
CA LEU A 217 24.54 42.28 -25.56
C LEU A 217 24.82 41.01 -24.75
N MET A 218 25.97 40.95 -24.07
CA MET A 218 26.33 39.82 -23.20
C MET A 218 25.38 39.68 -22.00
N HIS A 219 24.97 40.78 -21.37
CA HIS A 219 23.98 40.75 -20.28
C HIS A 219 22.61 40.27 -20.78
N VAL A 220 22.15 40.77 -21.93
CA VAL A 220 20.89 40.35 -22.54
C VAL A 220 20.93 38.85 -22.88
N ALA A 221 22.01 38.37 -23.50
CA ALA A 221 22.18 36.94 -23.81
C ALA A 221 22.15 36.08 -22.54
N THR A 222 22.83 36.52 -21.47
CA THR A 222 22.85 35.82 -20.18
C THR A 222 21.45 35.74 -19.57
N HIS A 223 20.67 36.83 -19.60
CA HIS A 223 19.30 36.83 -19.09
C HIS A 223 18.37 35.89 -19.87
N ILE A 224 18.47 35.86 -21.20
CA ILE A 224 17.64 34.98 -22.04
C ILE A 224 17.91 33.51 -21.70
N ILE A 225 19.19 33.10 -21.66
CA ILE A 225 19.59 31.73 -21.34
C ILE A 225 19.17 31.36 -19.91
N ALA A 226 19.43 32.24 -18.95
CA ALA A 226 19.15 31.97 -17.54
C ALA A 226 17.64 31.90 -17.25
N ALA A 227 16.84 32.81 -17.83
CA ALA A 227 15.38 32.78 -17.72
C ALA A 227 14.78 31.52 -18.38
N HIS A 228 15.33 31.10 -19.52
CA HIS A 228 14.91 29.86 -20.18
C HIS A 228 15.15 28.62 -19.30
N ILE A 229 16.35 28.49 -18.71
CA ILE A 229 16.69 27.39 -17.81
C ILE A 229 15.75 27.38 -16.59
N MET A 230 15.48 28.55 -16.01
CA MET A 230 14.58 28.67 -14.86
C MET A 230 13.15 28.25 -15.22
N LEU A 231 12.62 28.71 -16.34
CA LEU A 231 11.28 28.36 -16.83
C LEU A 231 11.16 26.85 -17.05
N MET A 232 12.08 26.25 -17.83
CA MET A 232 12.09 24.81 -18.10
C MET A 232 12.20 23.99 -16.83
N THR A 233 12.99 24.43 -15.85
CA THR A 233 13.09 23.78 -14.55
C THR A 233 11.76 23.78 -13.80
N GLN A 234 11.05 24.91 -13.77
CA GLN A 234 9.75 25.03 -13.08
C GLN A 234 8.64 24.21 -13.75
N VAL A 235 8.67 24.12 -15.08
CA VAL A 235 7.76 23.31 -15.88
C VAL A 235 8.01 21.82 -15.63
N ARG A 236 9.26 21.39 -15.70
CA ARG A 236 9.65 19.98 -15.49
C ARG A 236 9.26 19.47 -14.11
N MET A 237 9.52 20.23 -13.04
CA MET A 237 9.19 19.83 -11.67
C MET A 237 7.69 19.57 -11.47
N ARG A 238 6.84 20.40 -12.09
CA ARG A 238 5.38 20.24 -12.01
C ARG A 238 4.88 19.08 -12.87
N GLY A 239 5.45 18.90 -14.06
CA GLY A 239 5.18 17.73 -14.89
C GLY A 239 5.53 16.42 -14.18
N THR A 240 6.71 16.35 -13.55
CA THR A 240 7.13 15.15 -12.79
C THR A 240 6.23 14.89 -11.58
N PHE A 241 5.82 15.92 -10.85
CA PHE A 241 4.91 15.78 -9.71
C PHE A 241 3.57 15.16 -10.14
N LEU A 242 2.97 15.66 -11.22
CA LEU A 242 1.69 15.14 -11.71
C LEU A 242 1.80 13.69 -12.19
N SER A 243 2.84 13.36 -12.97
CA SER A 243 3.06 12.00 -13.46
C SER A 243 3.29 11.01 -12.32
N MET A 244 4.10 11.37 -11.32
CA MET A 244 4.34 10.53 -10.15
C MET A 244 3.08 10.36 -9.30
N GLY A 245 2.29 11.43 -9.12
CA GLY A 245 1.02 11.36 -8.40
C GLY A 245 0.04 10.37 -9.03
N ARG A 246 -0.08 10.36 -10.37
CA ARG A 246 -0.93 9.42 -11.10
C ARG A 246 -0.44 7.97 -11.00
N SER A 247 0.85 7.73 -11.17
CA SER A 247 1.39 6.36 -11.08
C SER A 247 1.20 5.75 -9.70
N LEU A 248 1.35 6.55 -8.64
CA LEU A 248 1.13 6.11 -7.27
C LEU A 248 -0.35 5.78 -7.01
N LEU A 249 -1.26 6.58 -7.55
CA LEU A 249 -2.69 6.34 -7.42
C LEU A 249 -3.09 5.01 -8.06
N VAL A 250 -2.68 4.80 -9.32
CA VAL A 250 -2.96 3.55 -10.05
C VAL A 250 -2.37 2.34 -9.33
N ARG A 251 -1.15 2.46 -8.79
CA ARG A 251 -0.54 1.37 -8.01
C ARG A 251 -1.39 0.99 -6.79
N ARG A 252 -1.89 1.98 -6.04
CA ARG A 252 -2.73 1.72 -4.86
C ARG A 252 -4.09 1.10 -5.22
N GLU A 253 -4.67 1.51 -6.35
CA GLU A 253 -5.91 0.92 -6.86
C GLU A 253 -5.70 -0.55 -7.25
N LEU A 254 -4.58 -0.85 -7.93
CA LEU A 254 -4.19 -2.21 -8.27
C LEU A 254 -3.96 -3.08 -7.03
N GLU A 255 -3.30 -2.56 -6.00
CA GLU A 255 -3.10 -3.29 -4.73
C GLU A 255 -4.44 -3.64 -4.06
N LYS A 256 -5.42 -2.73 -4.07
CA LYS A 256 -6.77 -3.01 -3.55
C LYS A 256 -7.51 -4.05 -4.39
N GLU A 257 -7.49 -3.92 -5.72
CA GLU A 257 -8.10 -4.91 -6.60
C GLU A 257 -7.46 -6.28 -6.47
N LYS A 258 -6.14 -6.33 -6.29
CA LYS A 258 -5.40 -7.57 -6.04
C LYS A 258 -5.89 -8.22 -4.74
N ALA A 259 -5.98 -7.47 -3.65
CA ALA A 259 -6.46 -7.99 -2.37
C ALA A 259 -7.90 -8.55 -2.49
N VAL A 260 -8.79 -7.86 -3.21
CA VAL A 260 -10.16 -8.34 -3.45
C VAL A 260 -10.16 -9.63 -4.30
N LYS A 261 -9.33 -9.71 -5.35
CA LYS A 261 -9.20 -10.92 -6.18
C LYS A 261 -8.63 -12.10 -5.40
N GLU A 262 -7.64 -11.86 -4.56
CA GLU A 262 -7.01 -12.86 -3.70
C GLU A 262 -8.01 -13.39 -2.66
N ALA A 263 -8.75 -12.50 -2.00
CA ALA A 263 -9.84 -12.89 -1.09
C ALA A 263 -10.93 -13.71 -1.81
N MET A 264 -11.29 -13.32 -3.05
CA MET A 264 -12.24 -14.06 -3.86
C MET A 264 -11.73 -15.45 -4.26
N ILE A 265 -10.44 -15.58 -4.58
CA ILE A 265 -9.79 -16.88 -4.86
C ILE A 265 -9.87 -17.78 -3.62
N HIS A 266 -9.45 -17.28 -2.46
CA HIS A 266 -9.43 -18.07 -1.22
C HIS A 266 -10.83 -18.43 -0.69
N SER A 267 -11.88 -17.72 -1.12
CA SER A 267 -13.27 -18.07 -0.80
C SER A 267 -13.80 -19.28 -1.56
N VAL A 268 -13.14 -19.68 -2.66
CA VAL A 268 -13.59 -20.79 -3.54
C VAL A 268 -12.65 -21.98 -3.49
N MET A 269 -11.39 -21.77 -3.11
CA MET A 269 -10.38 -22.82 -3.07
C MET A 269 -9.36 -22.60 -1.94
N PRO A 270 -8.82 -23.68 -1.36
CA PRO A 270 -7.76 -23.58 -0.35
C PRO A 270 -6.47 -22.93 -0.91
N PRO A 271 -5.68 -22.25 -0.08
CA PRO A 271 -4.47 -21.52 -0.52
C PRO A 271 -3.46 -22.37 -1.29
N LYS A 272 -3.23 -23.61 -0.85
CA LYS A 272 -2.28 -24.53 -1.50
C LYS A 272 -2.74 -24.92 -2.91
N VAL A 273 -4.05 -25.06 -3.11
CA VAL A 273 -4.64 -25.39 -4.42
C VAL A 273 -4.63 -24.15 -5.33
N ALA A 274 -4.90 -22.96 -4.79
CA ALA A 274 -4.78 -21.70 -5.53
C ALA A 274 -3.36 -21.47 -6.04
N HIS A 275 -2.37 -21.70 -5.19
CA HIS A 275 -0.97 -21.53 -5.53
C HIS A 275 -0.51 -22.51 -6.62
N TRP A 276 -0.92 -23.77 -6.52
CA TRP A 276 -0.70 -24.76 -7.59
C TRP A 276 -1.30 -24.33 -8.92
N LEU A 277 -2.53 -23.82 -8.93
CA LEU A 277 -3.18 -23.33 -10.15
C LEU A 277 -2.47 -22.12 -10.76
N LEU A 278 -2.08 -21.15 -9.93
CA LEU A 278 -1.38 -19.95 -10.40
C LEU A 278 -0.03 -20.30 -11.02
N TYR A 279 0.72 -21.23 -10.42
CA TYR A 279 1.98 -21.68 -11.03
C TYR A 279 1.77 -22.50 -12.30
N ALA A 280 0.77 -23.37 -12.34
CA ALA A 280 0.48 -24.14 -13.55
C ALA A 280 0.20 -23.21 -14.75
N THR A 281 -0.50 -22.09 -14.54
CA THR A 281 -0.73 -21.09 -15.60
C THR A 281 0.54 -20.35 -16.03
N GLU A 282 1.48 -20.08 -15.11
CA GLU A 282 2.73 -19.39 -15.45
C GLU A 282 3.69 -20.25 -16.27
N ASP A 283 3.67 -21.57 -16.07
CA ASP A 283 4.50 -22.50 -16.83
C ASP A 283 3.88 -22.81 -18.20
N ASP A 284 2.55 -22.91 -18.31
CA ASP A 284 1.83 -22.97 -19.58
C ASP A 284 2.12 -21.73 -20.46
N ASP A 285 2.23 -20.53 -19.87
CA ASP A 285 2.57 -19.31 -20.59
C ASP A 285 4.05 -19.27 -21.05
N LYS A 286 4.97 -19.90 -20.30
CA LYS A 286 6.39 -20.02 -20.67
C LYS A 286 6.63 -21.07 -21.75
N GLU A 287 5.93 -22.20 -21.71
CA GLU A 287 5.99 -23.23 -22.77
C GLU A 287 5.13 -22.87 -24.00
N GLY A 288 4.08 -22.07 -23.82
CA GLY A 288 3.19 -21.57 -24.88
C GLY A 288 3.62 -20.26 -25.57
N GLY A 289 4.74 -19.67 -25.13
CA GLY A 289 5.24 -18.36 -25.60
C GLY A 289 5.73 -18.30 -27.05
N ALA A 290 5.73 -19.42 -27.80
CA ALA A 290 5.94 -19.43 -29.24
C ALA A 290 4.62 -19.45 -30.01
N GLY A 291 3.88 -18.33 -29.91
CA GLY A 291 2.90 -17.85 -30.90
C GLY A 291 1.95 -18.85 -31.54
N ARG A 292 0.71 -18.93 -31.05
CA ARG A 292 -0.44 -19.29 -31.89
C ARG A 292 -1.41 -18.11 -32.00
N ARG A 293 -0.93 -17.06 -32.68
CA ARG A 293 -1.81 -16.09 -33.33
C ARG A 293 -2.72 -16.88 -34.27
N MET A 294 -4.02 -16.75 -34.05
CA MET A 294 -5.07 -17.23 -34.93
C MET A 294 -4.96 -16.51 -36.28
N SER A 295 -4.08 -16.99 -37.18
CA SER A 295 -4.10 -16.63 -38.59
C SER A 295 -4.58 -17.82 -39.39
N SER A 296 -5.76 -17.66 -39.96
CA SER A 296 -6.29 -18.49 -41.03
C SER A 296 -5.27 -18.69 -42.14
N GLN A 297 -4.60 -19.84 -42.17
CA GLN A 297 -4.04 -20.37 -43.42
C GLN A 297 -3.98 -21.90 -43.36
N ARG A 298 -4.92 -22.50 -44.10
CA ARG A 298 -4.90 -23.93 -44.47
C ARG A 298 -3.68 -24.16 -45.36
N THR A 299 -2.76 -25.00 -44.91
CA THR A 299 -1.92 -25.79 -45.82
C THR A 299 -1.80 -27.21 -45.27
N SER A 300 -2.03 -28.13 -46.19
CA SER A 300 -2.19 -29.57 -46.05
C SER A 300 -0.91 -30.32 -45.66
N ASN A 301 -1.15 -31.53 -45.12
CA ASN A 301 -0.25 -32.68 -45.05
C ASN A 301 0.81 -32.68 -43.93
N THR A 302 0.44 -33.26 -42.79
CA THR A 302 1.17 -34.43 -42.26
C THR A 302 0.27 -35.19 -41.28
N ALA A 303 -0.07 -36.42 -41.63
CA ALA A 303 -0.73 -37.37 -40.75
C ALA A 303 0.29 -37.84 -39.70
N GLY A 304 0.19 -37.35 -38.47
CA GLY A 304 1.13 -37.73 -37.41
C GLY A 304 0.90 -37.09 -36.04
N ASP A 305 0.09 -36.02 -35.93
CA ASP A 305 0.05 -35.23 -34.70
C ASP A 305 -1.38 -34.95 -34.20
N LEU A 306 -2.21 -35.99 -34.18
CA LEU A 306 -3.61 -35.95 -33.69
C LEU A 306 -3.77 -36.67 -32.35
N ARG A 307 -2.75 -36.61 -31.51
CA ARG A 307 -2.78 -36.98 -30.08
C ARG A 307 -1.73 -36.06 -29.45
N VAL A 308 -2.05 -34.86 -29.00
CA VAL A 308 -2.42 -34.58 -27.61
C VAL A 308 -3.00 -33.15 -27.59
N MET A 309 -4.32 -33.03 -27.53
CA MET A 309 -5.09 -31.90 -26.97
C MET A 309 -6.55 -32.36 -26.81
N VAL A 310 -6.77 -33.59 -26.34
CA VAL A 310 -8.14 -34.16 -26.20
C VAL A 310 -8.72 -33.87 -24.82
N PHE A 311 -7.87 -33.70 -23.81
CA PHE A 311 -8.32 -33.44 -22.45
C PHE A 311 -7.95 -32.01 -22.07
N ARG A 312 -8.94 -31.28 -21.56
CA ARG A 312 -8.68 -30.02 -20.86
C ARG A 312 -7.84 -30.36 -19.63
N PRO A 313 -6.77 -29.62 -19.32
CA PRO A 313 -6.04 -29.84 -18.09
C PRO A 313 -7.01 -29.67 -16.93
N PHE A 314 -7.11 -30.69 -16.08
CA PHE A 314 -7.84 -30.63 -14.82
C PHE A 314 -6.92 -31.15 -13.74
N ASN A 315 -6.98 -30.46 -12.60
CA ASN A 315 -6.00 -30.55 -11.55
C ASN A 315 -6.58 -31.42 -10.43
N MET A 316 -6.16 -32.69 -10.40
CA MET A 316 -6.53 -33.67 -9.38
C MET A 316 -5.30 -34.28 -8.71
N ASN A 317 -5.38 -34.50 -7.40
CA ASN A 317 -4.34 -35.10 -6.59
C ASN A 317 -4.93 -36.24 -5.74
N ASN A 318 -4.26 -37.39 -5.70
CA ASN A 318 -4.65 -38.49 -4.82
C ASN A 318 -3.97 -38.30 -3.46
N MET A 319 -4.73 -38.41 -2.38
CA MET A 319 -4.27 -38.25 -1.01
C MET A 319 -4.77 -39.39 -0.14
N ASP A 320 -3.84 -40.04 0.55
CA ASP A 320 -4.12 -41.12 1.50
C ASP A 320 -4.19 -40.58 2.93
N ASN A 321 -4.82 -41.36 3.83
CA ASN A 321 -4.98 -41.03 5.26
C ASN A 321 -5.65 -39.67 5.49
N VAL A 322 -6.79 -39.46 4.83
CA VAL A 322 -7.64 -38.29 5.01
C VAL A 322 -8.87 -38.71 5.81
N SER A 323 -9.22 -37.92 6.82
CA SER A 323 -10.47 -38.11 7.57
C SER A 323 -11.58 -37.25 6.99
N ILE A 324 -12.74 -37.85 6.87
CA ILE A 324 -13.89 -37.37 6.13
C ILE A 324 -15.06 -37.26 7.11
N LEU A 325 -15.64 -36.08 7.27
CA LEU A 325 -16.72 -35.80 8.20
C LEU A 325 -17.98 -35.34 7.45
N PHE A 326 -19.06 -36.09 7.62
CA PHE A 326 -20.41 -35.69 7.24
C PHE A 326 -21.21 -35.39 8.50
N ALA A 327 -21.93 -34.28 8.49
CA ALA A 327 -22.80 -33.90 9.59
C ALA A 327 -24.16 -33.48 9.03
N ASP A 328 -25.25 -34.08 9.49
CA ASP A 328 -26.61 -33.73 9.07
C ASP A 328 -27.54 -33.36 10.24
N ILE A 329 -28.49 -32.46 9.96
CA ILE A 329 -29.43 -31.93 10.95
C ILE A 329 -30.66 -32.84 11.05
N VAL A 330 -30.81 -33.48 12.21
CA VAL A 330 -31.99 -34.27 12.54
C VAL A 330 -33.18 -33.36 12.82
N GLY A 331 -34.25 -33.55 12.05
CA GLY A 331 -35.50 -32.77 12.20
C GLY A 331 -35.58 -31.54 11.31
N PHE A 332 -34.62 -31.33 10.41
CA PHE A 332 -34.60 -30.19 9.49
C PHE A 332 -35.86 -30.05 8.64
N THR A 333 -36.40 -31.15 8.08
CA THR A 333 -37.64 -31.14 7.28
C THR A 333 -38.83 -30.59 8.08
N ARG A 334 -38.95 -30.96 9.35
CA ARG A 334 -40.01 -30.45 10.24
C ARG A 334 -39.78 -28.98 10.53
N MET A 335 -38.55 -28.60 10.86
CA MET A 335 -38.15 -27.23 11.20
C MET A 335 -38.37 -26.26 10.02
N SER A 336 -38.04 -26.68 8.80
CA SER A 336 -38.15 -25.88 7.56
C SER A 336 -39.59 -25.72 7.06
N SER A 337 -40.46 -26.73 7.26
CA SER A 337 -41.85 -26.70 6.79
C SER A 337 -42.69 -25.52 7.33
N ASN A 338 -42.32 -24.99 8.50
CA ASN A 338 -43.03 -23.90 9.17
C ASN A 338 -42.33 -22.54 9.04
N LYS A 339 -41.35 -22.40 8.13
CA LYS A 339 -40.56 -21.17 7.99
C LYS A 339 -40.62 -20.58 6.59
N THR A 340 -40.48 -19.26 6.54
CA THR A 340 -40.22 -18.58 5.27
C THR A 340 -38.80 -18.86 4.79
N ALA A 341 -38.57 -18.75 3.48
CA ALA A 341 -37.25 -18.99 2.90
C ALA A 341 -36.16 -18.08 3.51
N GLU A 342 -36.46 -16.80 3.75
CA GLU A 342 -35.51 -15.84 4.34
C GLU A 342 -35.13 -16.23 5.78
N GLN A 343 -36.12 -16.62 6.61
CA GLN A 343 -35.85 -17.08 7.98
C GLN A 343 -35.04 -18.37 8.02
N LEU A 344 -35.35 -19.32 7.13
CA LEU A 344 -34.61 -20.58 7.04
C LEU A 344 -33.16 -20.34 6.63
N VAL A 345 -32.93 -19.50 5.62
CA VAL A 345 -31.56 -19.12 5.20
C VAL A 345 -30.82 -18.40 6.32
N GLY A 346 -31.48 -17.50 7.06
CA GLY A 346 -30.86 -16.83 8.22
C GLY A 346 -30.42 -17.81 9.31
N LEU A 347 -31.25 -18.82 9.62
CA LEU A 347 -30.92 -19.86 10.60
C LEU A 347 -29.78 -20.76 10.13
N LEU A 348 -29.82 -21.20 8.87
CA LEU A 348 -28.74 -21.99 8.28
C LEU A 348 -27.43 -21.22 8.22
N ASN A 349 -27.46 -19.93 7.90
CA ASN A 349 -26.26 -19.09 7.85
C ASN A 349 -25.65 -18.87 9.25
N ASP A 350 -26.47 -18.71 10.29
CA ASP A 350 -26.00 -18.65 11.69
C ASP A 350 -25.35 -19.99 12.10
N LEU A 351 -26.04 -21.11 11.86
CA LEU A 351 -25.53 -22.43 12.23
C LEU A 351 -24.26 -22.82 11.46
N PHE A 352 -24.26 -22.68 10.13
CA PHE A 352 -23.09 -22.97 9.30
C PHE A 352 -21.96 -21.97 9.54
N GLY A 353 -22.25 -20.72 9.91
CA GLY A 353 -21.21 -19.78 10.37
C GLY A 353 -20.48 -20.30 11.61
N ARG A 354 -21.22 -20.80 12.62
CA ARG A 354 -20.61 -21.43 13.80
C ARG A 354 -19.78 -22.67 13.42
N PHE A 355 -20.22 -23.46 12.44
CA PHE A 355 -19.47 -24.63 11.96
C PHE A 355 -18.21 -24.24 11.17
N ASP A 356 -18.24 -23.15 10.40
CA ASP A 356 -17.09 -22.62 9.68
C ASP A 356 -15.99 -22.15 10.67
N ASP A 357 -16.40 -21.54 11.79
CA ASP A 357 -15.48 -21.19 12.89
C ASP A 357 -14.84 -22.44 13.51
N LEU A 358 -15.64 -23.48 13.80
CA LEU A 358 -15.15 -24.76 14.31
C LEU A 358 -14.18 -25.46 13.33
N CYS A 359 -14.48 -25.39 12.02
CA CYS A 359 -13.60 -25.87 10.96
C CYS A 359 -12.20 -25.24 11.08
N THR A 360 -12.15 -23.93 11.28
CA THR A 360 -10.90 -23.18 11.44
C THR A 360 -10.17 -23.55 12.72
N ILE A 361 -10.88 -23.69 13.84
CA ILE A 361 -10.31 -24.05 15.16
C ILE A 361 -9.66 -25.44 15.13
N HIS A 362 -10.35 -26.42 14.56
CA HIS A 362 -9.87 -27.81 14.50
C HIS A 362 -8.96 -28.08 13.29
N GLY A 363 -8.74 -27.09 12.42
CA GLY A 363 -7.93 -27.22 11.21
C GLY A 363 -8.47 -28.22 10.20
N CYS A 364 -9.80 -28.27 10.05
CA CYS A 364 -10.50 -29.05 9.04
C CYS A 364 -10.93 -28.16 7.87
N GLU A 365 -10.83 -28.68 6.66
CA GLU A 365 -11.18 -27.98 5.43
C GLU A 365 -12.65 -28.25 5.06
N LYS A 366 -13.43 -27.18 4.89
CA LYS A 366 -14.82 -27.27 4.41
C LYS A 366 -14.83 -27.57 2.92
N ILE A 367 -15.59 -28.58 2.50
CA ILE A 367 -15.74 -28.92 1.07
C ILE A 367 -17.01 -28.33 0.49
N SER A 368 -18.15 -28.60 1.14
CA SER A 368 -19.45 -28.12 0.66
C SER A 368 -20.53 -28.28 1.71
N THR A 369 -21.64 -27.60 1.45
CA THR A 369 -22.92 -27.90 2.08
C THR A 369 -23.83 -28.57 1.04
N LEU A 370 -24.51 -29.63 1.44
CA LEU A 370 -25.44 -30.39 0.61
C LEU A 370 -26.82 -30.31 1.27
N GLY A 371 -27.53 -29.20 1.03
CA GLY A 371 -28.77 -28.91 1.74
C GLY A 371 -28.50 -28.57 3.21
N ASP A 372 -29.03 -29.38 4.11
CA ASP A 372 -28.84 -29.35 5.57
C ASP A 372 -27.59 -30.10 6.04
N CYS A 373 -26.97 -30.88 5.16
CA CYS A 373 -25.73 -31.59 5.45
C CYS A 373 -24.51 -30.68 5.27
N TYR A 374 -23.63 -30.67 6.28
CA TYR A 374 -22.32 -30.03 6.27
C TYR A 374 -21.23 -31.08 6.08
N TYR A 375 -20.33 -30.83 5.12
CA TYR A 375 -19.30 -31.79 4.73
C TYR A 375 -17.89 -31.17 4.74
N ALA A 376 -16.97 -31.80 5.48
CA ALA A 376 -15.59 -31.34 5.67
C ALA A 376 -14.60 -32.51 5.70
N VAL A 377 -13.32 -32.19 5.50
CA VAL A 377 -12.21 -33.15 5.51
C VAL A 377 -11.02 -32.63 6.33
N SER A 378 -10.24 -33.54 6.89
CA SER A 378 -8.98 -33.24 7.58
C SER A 378 -7.84 -34.05 6.96
N GLY A 379 -6.67 -33.43 6.81
CA GLY A 379 -5.53 -34.00 6.09
C GLY A 379 -5.52 -33.71 4.58
N CYS A 380 -6.41 -32.83 4.10
CA CYS A 380 -6.48 -32.38 2.71
C CYS A 380 -6.73 -30.85 2.69
N PRO A 381 -6.01 -30.03 1.89
CA PRO A 381 -4.97 -30.38 0.90
C PRO A 381 -3.55 -30.56 1.48
N THR A 382 -3.37 -30.29 2.76
CA THR A 382 -2.12 -30.51 3.49
C THR A 382 -2.25 -31.78 4.34
N PRO A 383 -1.45 -32.83 4.06
CA PRO A 383 -1.40 -34.01 4.90
C PRO A 383 -1.07 -33.66 6.35
N ARG A 384 -1.74 -34.33 7.27
CA ARG A 384 -1.62 -34.15 8.72
C ARG A 384 -1.64 -35.54 9.36
N THR A 385 -0.97 -35.74 10.49
CA THR A 385 -0.91 -37.04 11.20
C THR A 385 -2.06 -37.23 12.19
N ASP A 386 -2.50 -36.16 12.83
CA ASP A 386 -3.63 -36.05 13.77
C ASP A 386 -4.97 -35.80 13.06
N HIS A 387 -5.07 -36.12 11.76
CA HIS A 387 -6.23 -35.82 10.93
C HIS A 387 -7.55 -36.40 11.49
N ALA A 388 -7.51 -37.62 12.01
CA ALA A 388 -8.67 -38.30 12.60
C ALA A 388 -9.13 -37.66 13.90
N GLU A 389 -8.18 -37.27 14.75
CA GLU A 389 -8.45 -36.61 16.03
C GLU A 389 -9.13 -35.25 15.81
N CYS A 390 -8.59 -34.43 14.88
CA CYS A 390 -9.20 -33.16 14.51
C CYS A 390 -10.65 -33.31 14.02
N CYS A 391 -10.93 -34.29 13.15
CA CYS A 391 -12.28 -34.54 12.64
C CYS A 391 -13.24 -34.98 13.75
N VAL A 392 -12.82 -35.89 14.64
CA VAL A 392 -13.67 -36.36 15.74
C VAL A 392 -13.97 -35.23 16.73
N ASN A 393 -12.95 -34.45 17.11
CA ASN A 393 -13.10 -33.29 18.00
C ASN A 393 -14.00 -32.21 17.40
N MET A 394 -13.90 -31.98 16.10
CA MET A 394 -14.82 -31.11 15.37
C MET A 394 -16.25 -31.65 15.41
N GLY A 395 -16.44 -32.96 15.20
CA GLY A 395 -17.75 -33.60 15.30
C GLY A 395 -18.40 -33.46 16.68
N LEU A 396 -17.63 -33.66 17.75
CA LEU A 396 -18.08 -33.44 19.14
C LEU A 396 -18.43 -31.96 19.38
N SER A 397 -17.59 -31.05 18.88
CA SER A 397 -17.84 -29.61 18.99
C SER A 397 -19.11 -29.18 18.24
N MET A 398 -19.39 -29.78 17.08
CA MET A 398 -20.62 -29.54 16.31
C MET A 398 -21.88 -29.98 17.07
N ILE A 399 -21.81 -31.12 17.77
CA ILE A 399 -22.92 -31.60 18.62
C ILE A 399 -23.18 -30.60 19.76
N THR A 400 -22.13 -30.09 20.40
CA THR A 400 -22.25 -29.05 21.43
C THR A 400 -22.80 -27.74 20.86
N ALA A 401 -22.30 -27.31 19.69
CA ALA A 401 -22.72 -26.07 19.04
C ALA A 401 -24.19 -26.11 18.59
N ILE A 402 -24.68 -27.25 18.09
CA ILE A 402 -26.11 -27.37 17.75
C ILE A 402 -26.99 -27.39 18.99
N ALA A 403 -26.51 -27.96 20.11
CA ALA A 403 -27.26 -27.95 21.37
C ALA A 403 -27.40 -26.53 21.92
N GLN A 404 -26.36 -25.71 21.79
CA GLN A 404 -26.41 -24.28 22.11
C GLN A 404 -27.34 -23.53 21.16
N PHE A 405 -27.25 -23.78 19.85
CA PHE A 405 -28.14 -23.18 18.86
C PHE A 405 -29.62 -23.52 19.14
N ASP A 406 -29.90 -24.77 19.53
CA ASP A 406 -31.24 -25.20 19.88
C ASP A 406 -31.74 -24.53 21.17
N ALA A 407 -30.86 -24.32 22.16
CA ALA A 407 -31.19 -23.55 23.36
C ALA A 407 -31.50 -22.07 23.05
N ASP A 408 -30.76 -21.46 22.11
CA ASP A 408 -30.95 -20.07 21.69
C ASP A 408 -32.25 -19.86 20.88
N ARG A 409 -32.56 -20.81 19.99
CA ARG A 409 -33.60 -20.66 18.96
C ARG A 409 -34.87 -21.49 19.21
N ASN A 410 -34.79 -22.49 20.09
CA ASN A 410 -35.86 -23.41 20.48
C ASN A 410 -36.53 -24.10 19.28
N GLU A 411 -35.71 -24.73 18.42
CA GLU A 411 -36.14 -25.35 17.15
C GLU A 411 -36.31 -26.88 17.25
N ASN A 412 -35.91 -27.47 18.38
CA ASN A 412 -35.86 -28.90 18.66
C ASN A 412 -35.08 -29.69 17.59
N VAL A 413 -33.86 -29.23 17.31
CA VAL A 413 -32.96 -29.84 16.32
C VAL A 413 -31.80 -30.57 16.99
N LYS A 414 -31.31 -31.65 16.36
CA LYS A 414 -30.13 -32.41 16.79
C LYS A 414 -29.20 -32.65 15.61
N MET A 415 -27.99 -33.13 15.87
CA MET A 415 -27.01 -33.47 14.82
C MET A 415 -26.73 -34.97 14.79
N ARG A 416 -26.54 -35.53 13.60
CA ARG A 416 -25.80 -36.79 13.39
C ARG A 416 -24.47 -36.46 12.74
N VAL A 417 -23.41 -37.13 13.16
CA VAL A 417 -22.07 -36.95 12.60
C VAL A 417 -21.50 -38.32 12.24
N GLY A 418 -21.00 -38.48 11.02
CA GLY A 418 -20.29 -39.66 10.55
C GLY A 418 -18.85 -39.31 10.15
N VAL A 419 -17.87 -40.08 10.63
CA VAL A 419 -16.45 -39.89 10.33
C VAL A 419 -15.82 -41.18 9.82
N HIS A 420 -15.13 -41.09 8.69
CA HIS A 420 -14.36 -42.18 8.12
C HIS A 420 -12.97 -41.72 7.71
N THR A 421 -11.97 -42.60 7.81
CA THR A 421 -10.61 -42.34 7.34
C THR A 421 -10.32 -43.23 6.14
N GLY A 422 -9.86 -42.64 5.05
CA GLY A 422 -9.54 -43.36 3.81
C GLY A 422 -8.68 -42.56 2.84
N SER A 423 -8.75 -42.94 1.58
CA SER A 423 -8.07 -42.31 0.45
C SER A 423 -9.06 -41.46 -0.36
N ILE A 424 -8.62 -40.29 -0.81
CA ILE A 424 -9.45 -39.39 -1.61
C ILE A 424 -8.72 -38.85 -2.83
N LEU A 425 -9.49 -38.61 -3.89
CA LEU A 425 -9.06 -37.84 -5.03
C LEU A 425 -9.61 -36.42 -4.88
N CYS A 426 -8.75 -35.43 -4.65
CA CYS A 426 -9.15 -34.04 -4.47
C CYS A 426 -8.77 -33.20 -5.69
N GLY A 427 -9.51 -32.15 -5.98
CA GLY A 427 -9.18 -31.28 -7.11
C GLY A 427 -10.27 -30.31 -7.51
N ILE A 428 -10.08 -29.67 -8.65
CA ILE A 428 -11.04 -28.72 -9.22
C ILE A 428 -11.55 -29.25 -10.55
N VAL A 429 -12.88 -29.31 -10.67
CA VAL A 429 -13.57 -29.81 -11.86
C VAL A 429 -14.48 -28.73 -12.44
N GLY A 430 -14.44 -28.61 -13.77
CA GLY A 430 -15.28 -27.67 -14.52
C GLY A 430 -14.56 -26.36 -14.89
N THR A 431 -15.22 -25.55 -15.72
CA THR A 431 -14.70 -24.25 -16.19
C THR A 431 -15.57 -23.07 -15.78
N LYS A 432 -16.81 -23.33 -15.34
CA LYS A 432 -17.76 -22.36 -14.81
C LYS A 432 -18.22 -22.87 -13.45
N CYS A 433 -18.36 -21.97 -12.49
CA CYS A 433 -18.73 -22.32 -11.11
C CYS A 433 -17.88 -23.49 -10.57
N PHE A 434 -16.59 -23.47 -10.89
CA PHE A 434 -15.66 -24.48 -10.40
C PHE A 434 -15.48 -24.28 -8.89
N LYS A 435 -15.34 -25.39 -8.16
CA LYS A 435 -15.10 -25.43 -6.73
C LYS A 435 -14.08 -26.54 -6.44
N PHE A 436 -13.34 -26.39 -5.36
CA PHE A 436 -12.56 -27.51 -4.84
C PHE A 436 -13.51 -28.57 -4.27
N ASP A 437 -13.31 -29.83 -4.63
CA ASP A 437 -14.14 -30.93 -4.19
C ASP A 437 -13.31 -32.22 -4.07
N VAL A 438 -13.89 -33.25 -3.45
CA VAL A 438 -13.24 -34.53 -3.17
C VAL A 438 -14.11 -35.70 -3.62
N TRP A 439 -13.49 -36.74 -4.17
CA TRP A 439 -14.17 -37.91 -4.71
C TRP A 439 -13.49 -39.19 -4.24
N SER A 440 -14.26 -40.12 -3.67
CA SER A 440 -13.83 -41.48 -3.36
C SER A 440 -15.03 -42.37 -3.01
N ASN A 441 -14.82 -43.68 -3.01
CA ASN A 441 -15.75 -44.60 -2.35
C ASN A 441 -15.77 -44.38 -0.83
N ASP A 442 -14.64 -43.95 -0.25
CA ASP A 442 -14.50 -43.65 1.17
C ASP A 442 -15.38 -42.45 1.58
N VAL A 443 -15.55 -41.46 0.69
CA VAL A 443 -16.50 -40.34 0.88
C VAL A 443 -17.93 -40.86 0.93
N THR A 444 -18.28 -41.81 0.07
CA THR A 444 -19.62 -42.42 0.05
C THR A 444 -19.88 -43.25 1.30
N PHE A 445 -18.87 -43.95 1.82
CA PHE A 445 -18.97 -44.70 3.06
C PHE A 445 -19.10 -43.78 4.28
N ALA A 446 -18.39 -42.65 4.33
CA ALA A 446 -18.55 -41.63 5.38
C ALA A 446 -19.99 -41.06 5.42
N ASN A 447 -20.58 -40.82 4.24
CA ASN A 447 -21.97 -40.38 4.12
C ASN A 447 -22.95 -41.45 4.66
N GLN A 448 -22.68 -42.74 4.38
CA GLN A 448 -23.48 -43.84 4.94
C GLN A 448 -23.38 -43.92 6.47
N LEU A 449 -22.18 -43.69 7.04
CA LEU A 449 -21.99 -43.66 8.49
C LEU A 449 -22.84 -42.56 9.14
N GLU A 450 -22.87 -41.35 8.57
CA GLU A 450 -23.75 -40.28 9.04
C GLU A 450 -25.22 -40.74 9.01
N SER A 451 -25.67 -41.27 7.88
CA SER A 451 -27.08 -41.60 7.67
C SER A 451 -27.57 -42.74 8.60
N SER A 452 -26.67 -43.69 8.94
CA SER A 452 -26.91 -44.72 9.97
C SER A 452 -26.63 -44.25 11.40
N GLY A 453 -26.17 -43.02 11.58
CA GLY A 453 -25.71 -42.48 12.84
C GLY A 453 -26.82 -42.25 13.87
N LYS A 454 -26.45 -42.20 15.14
CA LYS A 454 -27.37 -41.84 16.24
C LYS A 454 -27.27 -40.33 16.52
N PRO A 455 -28.40 -39.63 16.74
CA PRO A 455 -28.36 -38.22 17.07
C PRO A 455 -27.54 -37.95 18.35
N GLY A 456 -26.71 -36.92 18.33
CA GLY A 456 -25.85 -36.52 19.46
C GLY A 456 -24.62 -37.40 19.68
N HIS A 457 -24.29 -38.28 18.72
CA HIS A 457 -23.10 -39.13 18.78
C HIS A 457 -22.27 -38.93 17.50
N VAL A 458 -20.95 -39.12 17.61
CA VAL A 458 -20.06 -39.19 16.44
C VAL A 458 -19.88 -40.65 16.06
N HIS A 459 -20.34 -41.02 14.87
CA HIS A 459 -20.28 -42.39 14.37
C HIS A 459 -19.01 -42.58 13.53
N ILE A 460 -18.12 -43.45 13.97
CA ILE A 460 -16.80 -43.67 13.36
C ILE A 460 -16.64 -45.09 12.81
N SER A 461 -15.80 -45.21 11.79
CA SER A 461 -15.36 -46.51 11.27
C SER A 461 -14.19 -47.11 12.05
N GLN A 462 -13.99 -48.43 11.95
CA GLN A 462 -12.77 -49.11 12.41
C GLN A 462 -11.48 -48.48 11.87
N ALA A 463 -11.50 -48.01 10.62
CA ALA A 463 -10.34 -47.37 10.00
C ALA A 463 -10.02 -46.01 10.64
N THR A 464 -11.02 -45.30 11.15
CA THR A 464 -10.80 -44.07 11.91
C THR A 464 -10.27 -44.38 13.30
N LEU A 465 -10.82 -45.43 13.94
CA LEU A 465 -10.40 -45.87 15.26
C LEU A 465 -8.89 -46.18 15.34
N SER A 466 -8.30 -46.76 14.29
CA SER A 466 -6.86 -47.06 14.28
C SER A 466 -5.94 -45.83 14.33
N PHE A 467 -6.46 -44.64 14.06
CA PHE A 467 -5.73 -43.36 14.17
C PHE A 467 -6.10 -42.57 15.42
N LEU A 468 -6.98 -43.10 16.28
CA LEU A 468 -7.34 -42.50 17.55
C LEU A 468 -6.61 -43.21 18.69
N GLN A 469 -6.39 -42.49 19.78
CA GLN A 469 -5.86 -43.08 21.01
C GLN A 469 -7.00 -43.78 21.76
N GLU A 470 -6.85 -45.07 22.09
CA GLU A 470 -7.92 -45.90 22.64
C GLU A 470 -8.51 -45.36 23.95
N ASP A 471 -7.70 -44.69 24.78
CA ASP A 471 -8.10 -44.20 26.11
C ASP A 471 -8.71 -42.79 26.10
N ALA A 472 -8.67 -42.07 24.98
CA ALA A 472 -9.05 -40.65 24.93
C ALA A 472 -10.57 -40.40 24.78
N TYR A 473 -11.35 -41.42 24.37
CA TYR A 473 -12.76 -41.27 24.02
C TYR A 473 -13.64 -42.36 24.62
N GLU A 474 -14.84 -41.98 25.06
CA GLU A 474 -15.88 -42.92 25.48
C GLU A 474 -16.59 -43.52 24.24
N MET A 475 -16.34 -44.81 24.01
CA MET A 475 -16.77 -45.53 22.82
C MET A 475 -17.80 -46.62 23.12
N THR A 476 -18.82 -46.72 22.27
CA THR A 476 -19.77 -47.84 22.25
C THR A 476 -19.78 -48.50 20.88
N GLN A 477 -19.87 -49.82 20.82
CA GLN A 477 -19.87 -50.54 19.54
C GLN A 477 -21.17 -50.27 18.76
N GLY A 478 -21.04 -49.97 17.47
CA GLY A 478 -22.14 -49.81 16.53
C GLY A 478 -22.44 -51.08 15.73
N ASP A 479 -23.42 -50.98 14.84
CA ASP A 479 -23.79 -52.08 13.94
C ASP A 479 -22.76 -52.22 12.81
N ASP A 480 -22.51 -53.44 12.34
CA ASP A 480 -21.60 -53.67 11.23
C ASP A 480 -22.21 -53.16 9.91
N ILE A 481 -21.51 -52.25 9.23
CA ILE A 481 -21.95 -51.65 7.97
C ILE A 481 -21.03 -52.14 6.86
N HIS A 482 -21.60 -52.88 5.89
CA HIS A 482 -20.87 -53.38 4.72
C HIS A 482 -19.64 -54.24 5.09
N GLY A 483 -19.69 -54.94 6.24
CA GLY A 483 -18.60 -55.78 6.73
C GLY A 483 -17.51 -55.02 7.51
N TYR A 484 -17.67 -53.71 7.72
CA TYR A 484 -16.81 -52.90 8.58
C TYR A 484 -17.44 -52.75 9.96
N LYS A 485 -16.61 -52.93 11.00
CA LYS A 485 -16.97 -52.60 12.38
C LYS A 485 -17.06 -51.09 12.55
N THR A 486 -18.03 -50.65 13.33
CA THR A 486 -18.29 -49.24 13.60
C THR A 486 -18.41 -48.96 15.09
N TYR A 487 -18.23 -47.70 15.49
CA TYR A 487 -18.21 -47.28 16.88
C TYR A 487 -18.88 -45.90 17.03
N PHE A 488 -19.56 -45.66 18.14
CA PHE A 488 -20.10 -44.35 18.49
C PHE A 488 -19.25 -43.72 19.60
N ILE A 489 -18.79 -42.49 19.38
CA ILE A 489 -18.13 -41.65 20.37
C ILE A 489 -19.15 -40.67 20.96
N THR A 490 -19.14 -40.54 22.28
CA THR A 490 -20.04 -39.66 23.04
C THR A 490 -19.34 -38.44 23.62
N SER A 491 -18.22 -38.66 24.31
CA SER A 491 -17.40 -37.60 24.90
C SER A 491 -15.94 -38.03 25.01
N HIS A 492 -15.09 -37.12 25.44
CA HIS A 492 -13.77 -37.48 25.94
C HIS A 492 -13.89 -38.31 27.21
N THR A 493 -12.98 -39.27 27.38
CA THR A 493 -12.80 -39.94 28.67
C THR A 493 -12.30 -38.90 29.66
N SER A 494 -13.06 -38.62 30.72
CA SER A 494 -12.76 -37.54 31.66
C SER A 494 -11.35 -37.68 32.28
N ASP A 495 -10.50 -36.67 32.06
CA ASP A 495 -9.41 -36.34 32.98
C ASP A 495 -9.96 -35.21 33.89
N PRO A 496 -10.10 -35.40 35.22
CA PRO A 496 -10.80 -34.48 36.11
C PRO A 496 -10.19 -33.08 36.27
N ASP A 497 -9.09 -32.76 35.57
CA ASP A 497 -8.36 -31.49 35.67
C ASP A 497 -8.42 -30.59 34.42
N ASN A 498 -9.17 -30.96 33.37
CA ASN A 498 -9.19 -30.17 32.12
C ASN A 498 -10.59 -29.82 31.60
N ASP A 499 -11.43 -29.24 32.46
CA ASP A 499 -12.59 -28.45 32.05
C ASP A 499 -12.13 -27.11 31.42
N CYS A 500 -11.43 -27.20 30.29
CA CYS A 500 -11.32 -26.07 29.37
C CYS A 500 -12.67 -25.95 28.65
N TYR A 501 -13.56 -25.14 29.22
CA TYR A 501 -14.70 -24.58 28.50
C TYR A 501 -14.26 -24.14 27.08
N PRO A 502 -15.05 -24.42 26.02
CA PRO A 502 -14.82 -23.76 24.75
C PRO A 502 -14.91 -22.24 24.96
N PRO A 503 -14.14 -21.42 24.23
CA PRO A 503 -14.20 -19.98 24.36
C PRO A 503 -15.63 -19.50 24.15
N ASP A 504 -16.10 -18.67 25.08
CA ASP A 504 -17.43 -18.08 25.07
C ASP A 504 -17.65 -17.33 23.73
N PHE A 505 -18.62 -17.79 22.92
CA PHE A 505 -18.96 -17.27 21.59
C PHE A 505 -19.54 -15.83 21.61
N SER A 506 -19.53 -15.16 22.76
CA SER A 506 -19.96 -13.77 22.94
C SER A 506 -18.84 -12.72 22.80
N GLU A 507 -17.56 -13.08 23.01
CA GLU A 507 -16.44 -12.11 22.96
C GLU A 507 -15.80 -11.93 21.57
N ALA A 508 -16.03 -12.84 20.61
CA ALA A 508 -15.41 -12.77 19.28
C ALA A 508 -16.09 -11.77 18.31
N ARG A 509 -17.27 -11.22 18.63
CA ARG A 509 -18.02 -10.32 17.74
C ARG A 509 -17.50 -8.87 17.69
N GLY A 510 -16.41 -8.56 18.39
CA GLY A 510 -15.88 -7.20 18.50
C GLY A 510 -14.56 -6.92 17.77
N ALA A 511 -13.90 -7.93 17.18
CA ALA A 511 -12.59 -7.74 16.56
C ALA A 511 -12.71 -7.43 15.06
N GLU A 512 -12.22 -6.26 14.64
CA GLU A 512 -12.02 -5.96 13.22
C GLU A 512 -10.98 -6.93 12.60
N PRO A 513 -11.10 -7.27 11.31
CA PRO A 513 -10.24 -8.23 10.64
C PRO A 513 -8.82 -7.65 10.47
N GLY A 514 -7.97 -7.87 11.48
CA GLY A 514 -6.58 -7.42 11.47
C GLY A 514 -5.73 -7.79 12.70
N GLU A 515 -6.32 -8.40 13.74
CA GLU A 515 -5.61 -8.66 15.01
C GLU A 515 -5.27 -10.14 15.28
N CYS A 516 -5.82 -11.09 14.50
CA CYS A 516 -5.52 -12.52 14.68
C CYS A 516 -4.09 -12.91 14.25
N GLU A 517 -3.42 -12.10 13.43
CA GLU A 517 -2.09 -12.41 12.89
C GLU A 517 -0.93 -12.10 13.86
N LYS A 518 -1.19 -11.40 14.96
CA LYS A 518 -0.15 -11.01 15.94
C LYS A 518 -0.06 -11.91 17.18
N LYS A 519 -1.02 -12.80 17.41
CA LYS A 519 -1.01 -13.73 18.56
C LYS A 519 -0.30 -15.06 18.28
N ALA A 520 0.01 -15.38 17.02
CA ALA A 520 0.74 -16.58 16.64
C ALA A 520 2.28 -16.47 16.79
N SER A 521 2.82 -15.26 17.00
CA SER A 521 4.27 -15.03 17.11
C SER A 521 4.83 -15.06 18.54
N SER A 522 4.04 -15.46 19.54
CA SER A 522 4.45 -15.49 20.95
C SER A 522 4.15 -16.83 21.61
N LEU A 523 4.84 -17.88 21.18
CA LEU A 523 5.04 -19.12 21.95
C LEU A 523 6.52 -19.51 21.85
N PRO A 524 7.18 -19.89 22.97
CA PRO A 524 8.64 -20.06 23.00
C PRO A 524 9.07 -21.42 22.41
N ASN A 525 10.03 -21.38 21.48
CA ASN A 525 10.77 -22.55 21.02
C ASN A 525 11.64 -23.10 22.16
N MET A 526 11.25 -24.22 22.75
CA MET A 526 12.13 -25.07 23.55
C MET A 526 12.73 -26.14 22.63
N LEU A 527 13.97 -25.94 22.20
CA LEU A 527 14.84 -27.01 21.71
C LEU A 527 16.28 -26.68 22.08
N ASP A 528 16.78 -27.51 22.98
CA ASP A 528 18.10 -27.52 23.59
C ASP A 528 19.16 -27.86 22.53
N CYS A 529 20.20 -27.05 22.39
CA CYS A 529 21.45 -27.44 21.74
C CYS A 529 22.62 -26.68 22.38
N SER A 530 23.58 -27.49 22.82
CA SER A 530 24.73 -27.20 23.65
C SER A 530 25.82 -26.37 22.96
N GLY A 531 26.43 -25.49 23.76
CA GLY A 531 27.87 -25.24 23.83
C GLY A 531 28.53 -24.46 22.69
N PHE A 532 28.96 -23.23 22.96
CA PHE A 532 30.37 -22.79 22.85
C PHE A 532 30.53 -21.38 23.47
N THR A 533 31.72 -21.15 24.01
CA THR A 533 32.18 -20.16 25.01
C THR A 533 32.46 -18.73 24.52
N GLU A 534 32.07 -17.73 25.35
CA GLU A 534 32.75 -16.47 25.79
C GLU A 534 33.35 -15.43 24.78
N PRO A 535 33.73 -14.19 25.20
CA PRO A 535 33.02 -13.17 26.00
C PRO A 535 33.20 -11.71 25.42
N GLY A 536 32.56 -10.69 26.00
CA GLY A 536 33.02 -9.28 25.82
C GLY A 536 31.99 -8.14 25.92
N ASP A 537 31.75 -7.69 27.17
CA ASP A 537 31.78 -6.29 27.65
C ASP A 537 30.88 -5.12 27.15
N CYS A 538 30.47 -4.35 28.18
CA CYS A 538 30.19 -2.89 28.24
C CYS A 538 28.73 -2.35 28.14
N ALA A 539 28.02 -2.48 29.26
CA ALA A 539 27.42 -1.40 30.08
C ALA A 539 26.99 -0.03 29.47
N GLY A 540 25.66 0.15 29.40
CA GLY A 540 24.86 1.26 30.00
C GLY A 540 24.87 2.70 29.39
N PRO A 541 23.99 3.62 29.85
CA PRO A 541 22.83 3.46 30.74
C PRO A 541 21.50 4.07 30.23
N ALA A 542 20.45 3.75 30.99
CA ALA A 542 19.07 4.22 30.92
C ALA A 542 18.85 5.65 31.46
N ALA A 543 17.72 6.26 31.06
CA ALA A 543 16.87 7.24 31.76
C ALA A 543 15.95 7.94 30.73
N THR A 544 14.68 8.27 30.92
CA THR A 544 13.75 8.20 32.05
C THR A 544 12.34 8.50 31.51
N ALA A 545 11.33 7.86 32.09
CA ALA A 545 9.92 8.18 31.91
C ALA A 545 9.55 9.48 32.64
N ALA A 546 8.56 10.21 32.11
CA ALA A 546 7.80 11.21 32.85
C ALA A 546 6.32 11.12 32.47
N VAL A 547 5.55 10.65 33.45
CA VAL A 547 4.09 10.63 33.51
C VAL A 547 3.60 11.96 34.13
N GLY A 548 2.48 12.46 33.64
CA GLY A 548 1.68 13.52 34.25
C GLY A 548 0.86 14.24 33.17
N GLY A 549 -0.43 14.50 33.31
CA GLY A 549 -1.38 14.34 34.39
C GLY A 549 -2.70 14.92 33.88
N ALA A 550 -3.80 14.36 34.33
CA ALA A 550 -5.16 14.74 33.95
C ALA A 550 -5.52 16.18 34.34
N THR A 551 -6.34 16.85 33.52
CA THR A 551 -7.33 17.82 34.01
C THR A 551 -8.61 17.69 33.19
N GLY A 552 -9.72 17.44 33.90
CA GLY A 552 -11.07 17.43 33.35
C GLY A 552 -11.66 18.84 33.25
N GLY A 553 -12.63 18.98 32.34
CA GLY A 553 -13.46 20.18 32.19
C GLY A 553 -14.81 19.76 31.63
N SER A 554 -15.85 19.93 32.45
CA SER A 554 -17.24 19.55 32.20
C SER A 554 -18.06 20.72 31.62
N MET A 555 -19.15 20.34 30.94
CA MET A 555 -20.47 21.01 30.84
C MET A 555 -20.94 21.64 29.52
N ARG A 556 -22.23 21.28 29.27
CA ARG A 556 -23.31 21.87 28.44
C ARG A 556 -23.26 21.55 26.94
N GLY A 557 -24.27 20.93 26.32
CA GLY A 557 -25.70 20.86 26.64
C GLY A 557 -26.46 21.76 25.66
N GLY A 558 -27.03 21.18 24.61
CA GLY A 558 -27.80 21.89 23.59
C GLY A 558 -28.63 20.92 22.76
N ALA A 559 -29.91 20.81 23.10
CA ALA A 559 -30.92 20.07 22.36
C ALA A 559 -31.27 20.78 21.03
N GLY A 560 -31.55 20.00 19.99
CA GLY A 560 -31.99 20.51 18.70
C GLY A 560 -32.68 19.41 17.89
N HIS A 561 -33.98 19.26 18.12
CA HIS A 561 -34.91 18.46 17.32
C HIS A 561 -35.07 19.12 15.94
N ASN A 562 -34.91 18.38 14.83
CA ASN A 562 -35.77 18.59 13.66
C ASN A 562 -35.71 17.43 12.66
N SER A 563 -36.90 16.90 12.43
CA SER A 563 -37.28 15.88 11.48
C SER A 563 -37.23 16.41 10.04
N ARG A 564 -36.73 15.61 9.09
CA ARG A 564 -37.28 15.63 7.72
C ARG A 564 -37.01 14.35 6.94
N GLU A 565 -38.08 13.58 6.87
CA GLU A 565 -38.34 12.46 6.00
C GLU A 565 -38.29 12.88 4.52
N LYS A 566 -37.59 12.10 3.68
CA LYS A 566 -37.79 12.09 2.22
C LYS A 566 -37.76 10.65 1.71
N ARG A 567 -38.98 10.10 1.56
CA ARG A 567 -39.29 8.91 0.77
C ARG A 567 -39.11 9.23 -0.72
N GLU A 568 -38.32 8.44 -1.43
CA GLU A 568 -38.46 8.27 -2.88
C GLU A 568 -38.85 6.83 -3.18
N LYS A 569 -40.05 6.69 -3.74
CA LYS A 569 -40.63 5.46 -4.28
C LYS A 569 -40.07 5.22 -5.68
N THR A 570 -39.56 4.04 -5.97
CA THR A 570 -39.55 3.51 -7.34
C THR A 570 -40.11 2.08 -7.31
N GLY A 571 -41.31 1.93 -7.85
CA GLY A 571 -42.00 0.65 -7.97
C GLY A 571 -41.52 -0.10 -9.21
N TRP A 572 -41.26 -1.40 -9.03
CA TRP A 572 -41.08 -2.34 -10.13
C TRP A 572 -42.40 -3.05 -10.40
N GLY A 573 -42.88 -2.88 -11.63
CA GLY A 573 -44.14 -3.43 -12.12
C GLY A 573 -44.08 -4.94 -12.32
N SER A 574 -45.13 -5.60 -11.84
CA SER A 574 -45.45 -7.01 -12.03
C SER A 574 -45.90 -7.28 -13.47
N GLY A 575 -45.25 -8.23 -14.15
CA GLY A 575 -45.75 -8.88 -15.36
C GLY A 575 -46.41 -10.21 -14.97
N ARG A 576 -47.75 -10.23 -14.91
CA ARG A 576 -48.55 -11.44 -14.67
C ARG A 576 -48.87 -12.11 -16.00
N VAL A 577 -48.50 -13.38 -16.10
CA VAL A 577 -48.91 -14.33 -17.15
C VAL A 577 -50.40 -14.62 -17.00
N GLY A 578 -51.17 -14.42 -18.07
CA GLY A 578 -52.56 -14.85 -18.19
C GLY A 578 -52.64 -16.05 -19.13
N GLY A 579 -53.24 -17.15 -18.67
CA GLY A 579 -53.66 -18.27 -19.50
C GLY A 579 -55.11 -18.14 -19.93
N SER A 580 -55.41 -18.59 -21.15
CA SER A 580 -56.56 -19.43 -21.55
C SER A 580 -56.88 -19.20 -23.04
N GLY A 581 -56.95 -20.31 -23.76
CA GLY A 581 -57.18 -20.43 -25.20
C GLY A 581 -56.89 -21.85 -25.62
#